data_AF-V9GBN8-F1
#
_entry.id   AF-V9GBN8-F1
#
_cell.length_a   1.000
_cell.length_b   1.000
_cell.length_c   1.000
_cell.angle_alpha   90.00
_cell.angle_beta   90.00
_cell.angle_gamma   90.00
#
_symmetry.space_group_name_H-M   'P 1'
#
loop_
_entity.id
_entity.type
_entity.pdbx_description
1 polymer ?
#
loop_
_entity_poly.entity_id
_entity_poly.type
_entity_poly.pdbx_seq_one_letter_code
_entity_poly.pdbx_strand_id
1 'polypeptide(L)' 'MSKKETAPAFNKHQLAQSHQFSNREKDVLSAILEEGKTYTIQQAKEQITTFLKKEVI' A
#
# COMPACT_ATOMS: atom_id res chain seq x y z
N MET A 1 15.95 -5.64 -25.15
CA MET A 1 15.82 -5.43 -23.69
C MET A 1 14.35 -5.21 -23.36
N SER A 2 13.63 -6.28 -23.09
CA SER A 2 12.19 -6.22 -22.79
C SER A 2 12.00 -5.86 -21.33
N LYS A 3 11.78 -4.57 -21.04
CA LYS A 3 11.30 -4.12 -19.72
C LYS A 3 9.89 -4.69 -19.55
N LYS A 4 9.79 -5.88 -18.96
CA LYS A 4 8.55 -6.34 -18.33
C LYS A 4 8.28 -5.33 -17.22
N GLU A 5 7.36 -4.41 -17.47
CA GLU A 5 6.78 -3.47 -16.50
C GLU A 5 6.07 -4.26 -15.41
N THR A 6 6.86 -4.96 -14.59
CA THR A 6 6.41 -5.49 -13.32
C THR A 6 6.18 -4.25 -12.47
N ALA A 7 4.91 -3.91 -12.25
CA ALA A 7 4.53 -2.79 -11.41
C ALA A 7 5.41 -2.82 -10.15
N PRO A 8 6.15 -1.74 -9.84
CA PRO A 8 7.13 -1.77 -8.78
C PRO A 8 6.42 -2.14 -7.46
N ALA A 9 6.87 -3.24 -6.87
CA ALA A 9 6.36 -3.73 -5.62
C ALA A 9 7.17 -3.08 -4.50
N PHE A 10 6.47 -2.43 -3.58
CA PHE A 10 7.05 -1.64 -2.51
C PHE A 10 6.76 -2.31 -1.17
N ASN A 11 7.73 -2.30 -0.27
CA ASN A 11 7.51 -2.74 1.10
C ASN A 11 6.64 -1.73 1.86
N LYS A 12 6.04 -2.16 2.99
CA LYS A 12 5.23 -1.27 3.86
C LYS A 12 5.97 0.02 4.22
N HIS A 13 7.28 -0.04 4.47
CA HIS A 13 8.12 1.13 4.76
C HIS A 13 8.24 2.08 3.57
N GLN A 14 8.45 1.57 2.36
CA GLN A 14 8.51 2.42 1.17
C GLN A 14 7.16 3.08 0.87
N LEU A 15 6.05 2.35 1.07
CA LEU A 15 4.71 2.90 0.91
C LEU A 15 4.41 3.96 1.99
N ALA A 16 4.77 3.69 3.24
CA ALA A 16 4.62 4.62 4.36
C ALA A 16 5.51 5.88 4.23
N GLN A 17 6.67 5.77 3.59
CA GLN A 17 7.56 6.90 3.31
C GLN A 17 7.21 7.64 2.00
N SER A 18 6.41 7.03 1.12
CA SER A 18 6.02 7.63 -0.15
C SER A 18 5.13 8.85 0.04
N HIS A 19 5.28 9.85 -0.83
CA HIS A 19 4.40 11.02 -0.89
C HIS A 19 3.05 10.71 -1.58
N GLN A 20 2.86 9.49 -2.08
CA GLN A 20 1.61 9.06 -2.73
C GLN A 20 0.45 8.81 -1.76
N PHE A 21 0.73 8.73 -0.45
CA PHE A 21 -0.25 8.46 0.59
C PHE A 21 -0.25 9.58 1.62
N SER A 22 -1.42 9.91 2.14
CA SER A 22 -1.61 10.85 3.24
C SER A 22 -1.16 10.23 4.57
N ASN A 23 -0.92 11.04 5.60
CA ASN A 23 -0.52 10.54 6.93
C ASN A 23 -1.47 9.46 7.46
N ARG A 24 -2.78 9.63 7.31
CA ARG A 24 -3.78 8.63 7.70
C ARG A 24 -3.66 7.33 6.90
N GLU A 25 -3.45 7.43 5.59
CA GLU A 25 -3.28 6.27 4.70
C GLU A 25 -1.98 5.51 5.04
N LYS A 26 -0.91 6.22 5.38
CA LYS A 26 0.38 5.64 5.82
C LYS A 26 0.25 4.86 7.13
N ASP A 27 -0.53 5.40 8.07
CA ASP A 27 -0.82 4.76 9.35
C ASP A 27 -1.62 3.46 9.13
N VAL A 28 -2.68 3.55 8.32
CA VAL A 28 -3.49 2.40 7.90
C VAL A 28 -2.64 1.36 7.16
N LEU A 29 -1.80 1.75 6.20
CA LEU A 29 -0.89 0.84 5.50
C LEU A 29 0.06 0.13 6.45
N SER A 30 0.59 0.83 7.45
CA SER A 30 1.49 0.24 8.43
C SER A 30 0.78 -0.76 9.35
N ALA A 31 -0.53 -0.57 9.57
CA ALA A 31 -1.38 -1.45 10.36
C ALA A 31 -1.91 -2.66 9.56
N ILE A 32 -2.22 -2.52 8.27
CA ILE A 32 -2.82 -3.58 7.45
C ILE A 32 -1.82 -4.36 6.60
N LEU A 33 -0.66 -3.79 6.26
CA LEU A 33 0.35 -4.48 5.46
C LEU A 33 1.30 -5.28 6.35
N GLU A 34 1.57 -6.52 5.95
CA GLU A 34 2.47 -7.40 6.67
C GLU A 34 3.95 -7.07 6.39
N GLU A 35 4.80 -7.28 7.40
CA GLU A 35 6.24 -7.18 7.26
C GLU A 35 6.80 -8.32 6.42
N GLY A 36 7.73 -7.99 5.52
CA GLY A 36 8.33 -8.95 4.59
C GLY A 36 7.51 -9.21 3.32
N LYS A 37 6.32 -8.62 3.19
CA LYS A 37 5.55 -8.62 1.94
C LYS A 37 5.70 -7.30 1.18
N THR A 38 5.72 -7.41 -0.14
CA THR A 38 5.72 -6.27 -1.05
C THR A 38 4.34 -6.09 -1.67
N TYR A 39 3.94 -4.84 -1.82
CA TYR A 39 2.64 -4.45 -2.35
C TYR A 39 2.83 -3.35 -3.38
N THR A 40 2.03 -3.37 -4.44
CA THR A 40 2.01 -2.27 -5.40
C THR A 40 1.23 -1.09 -4.85
N ILE A 41 1.41 0.10 -5.44
CA ILE A 41 0.63 1.29 -5.07
C ILE A 41 -0.89 1.02 -5.21
N GLN A 42 -1.30 0.30 -6.26
CA GLN A 42 -2.71 -0.07 -6.46
C GLN A 42 -3.21 -1.00 -5.36
N GLN A 43 -2.48 -2.08 -5.05
CA GLN A 43 -2.84 -2.97 -3.96
C GLN A 43 -2.93 -2.24 -2.62
N ALA A 44 -1.96 -1.38 -2.31
CA ALA A 44 -1.96 -0.56 -1.11
C ALA A 44 -3.23 0.30 -1.01
N LYS A 45 -3.60 1.00 -2.10
CA LYS A 45 -4.84 1.79 -2.16
C LYS A 45 -6.10 0.95 -2.01
N GLU A 46 -6.16 -0.22 -2.62
CA GLU A 46 -7.29 -1.14 -2.48
C GLU A 46 -7.42 -1.68 -1.05
N GLN A 47 -6.30 -2.03 -0.41
CA GLN A 47 -6.25 -2.47 0.98
C GLN A 47 -6.74 -1.38 1.93
N ILE A 48 -6.25 -0.13 1.79
CA ILE A 48 -6.75 1.02 2.55
C ILE A 48 -8.25 1.21 2.32
N THR A 49 -8.70 1.21 1.06
CA THR A 49 -10.11 1.42 0.72
C THR A 49 -11.00 0.33 1.31
N THR A 50 -10.55 -0.92 1.24
CA THR A 50 -11.25 -2.07 1.81
C THR A 50 -11.33 -1.96 3.33
N PHE A 51 -10.24 -1.56 3.98
CA PHE A 51 -10.18 -1.34 5.42
C PHE A 51 -11.13 -0.22 5.86
N LEU A 52 -11.05 0.95 5.21
CA LEU A 52 -11.93 2.10 5.50
C LEU A 52 -13.41 1.78 5.23
N LYS A 53 -13.73 0.99 4.19
CA LYS A 53 -15.10 0.53 3.93
C LYS A 53 -15.59 -0.49 4.96
N LYS A 54 -14.71 -1.34 5.48
CA LYS A 54 -15.07 -2.36 6.47
C LYS A 54 -15.46 -1.74 7.82
N GLU A 55 -14.98 -0.54 8.13
CA GLU A 55 -15.39 0.23 9.31
C GLU A 55 -16.80 0.85 9.19
N VAL A 56 -17.43 0.80 8.01
CA VAL A 56 -18.71 1.48 7.70
C VAL A 56 -19.91 0.52 7.76
N ILE A 57 -19.84 -0.57 8.53
CA ILE A 57 -20.97 -1.51 8.74
C ILE A 57 -21.24 -1.79 10.21
#